data_AF-A0A928EVK6-F1
#
_entry.id   AF-A0A928EVK6-F1
#
_cell.length_a   1.000
_cell.length_b   1.000
_cell.length_c   1.000
_cell.angle_alpha   90.00
_cell.angle_beta   90.00
_cell.angle_gamma   90.00
#
_symmetry.space_group_name_H-M   'P 1'
#
loop_
_entity.id
_entity.type
_entity.pdbx_description
1 polymer ?
#
loop_
_entity_poly.entity_id
_entity_poly.type
_entity_poly.pdbx_seq_one_letter_code
_entity_poly.pdbx_strand_id
1 'polypeptide(L)'
;MNTKKHSLLLLILALVLCLTAIPVAAEDGAPTATFTLNGSTTYATLPITDGSVTLLKTPNTLSGFCGWQAEIDGKTVFLPAGATCTGLTGDVTFKAVTASFVTDTGCSVRLRENQVGLRFTSTLVTADFEKIVALAGGRDKVSFGTYIVPSRYVTDAQGAFTLEALAQAGRTMYIDVKAGAFYKTTETTSTLAGSVSGILKGNYTMEYTGRGYMKITYTDGSVGTVYADYNQTNNSRNILTTVLDAYNDRDESYGNLIVEKIGSTHSPYTNTEIAMMRSFLDKVILVGHDMQYNYFVLPTEYYESPWKITFSSDSFDVRTIFAEPPEGMTAEDAMGVYLDGLVIPLSKTSIQNGKLVFKRDSYIQIQ
;
A
#
# COMPACT_ATOMS: atom_id res chain seq x y z
N MET A 1 -21.83 -25.70 45.20
CA MET A 1 -22.83 -24.61 45.03
C MET A 1 -22.19 -23.49 44.22
N ASN A 2 -22.91 -23.01 43.20
CA ASN A 2 -22.66 -21.80 42.38
C ASN A 2 -21.43 -21.73 41.44
N THR A 3 -21.53 -22.38 40.27
CA THR A 3 -20.74 -22.04 39.06
C THR A 3 -21.58 -21.91 37.78
N LYS A 4 -22.90 -21.72 37.88
CA LYS A 4 -23.79 -21.64 36.68
C LYS A 4 -24.37 -20.26 36.36
N LYS A 5 -23.92 -19.17 36.99
CA LYS A 5 -24.51 -17.82 36.80
C LYS A 5 -23.70 -16.82 35.98
N HIS A 6 -22.53 -17.17 35.42
CA HIS A 6 -21.71 -16.22 34.65
C HIS A 6 -21.61 -16.52 33.15
N SER A 7 -22.08 -17.68 32.69
CA SER A 7 -22.11 -18.00 31.25
C SER A 7 -23.37 -17.51 30.53
N LEU A 8 -24.43 -17.13 31.26
CA LEU A 8 -25.69 -16.68 30.66
C LEU A 8 -25.70 -15.16 30.38
N LEU A 9 -24.85 -14.39 31.06
CA LEU A 9 -24.78 -12.94 30.88
C LEU A 9 -23.91 -12.52 29.68
N LEU A 10 -22.92 -13.33 29.30
CA LEU A 10 -22.13 -13.10 28.08
C LEU A 10 -22.88 -13.47 26.79
N LEU A 11 -23.86 -14.37 26.86
CA LEU A 11 -24.65 -14.77 25.69
C LEU A 11 -25.73 -13.72 25.34
N ILE A 12 -26.17 -12.92 26.32
CA ILE A 12 -27.15 -11.85 26.10
C ILE A 12 -26.47 -10.57 25.60
N LEU A 13 -25.20 -10.33 25.95
CA LEU A 13 -24.45 -9.15 25.46
C LEU A 13 -23.89 -9.34 24.03
N ALA A 14 -23.69 -10.59 23.59
CA ALA A 14 -23.29 -10.89 22.21
C ALA A 14 -24.46 -10.92 21.21
N LEU A 15 -25.71 -10.87 21.68
CA LEU A 15 -26.91 -10.90 20.83
C LEU A 15 -27.46 -9.50 20.49
N VAL A 16 -26.84 -8.42 20.97
CA VAL A 16 -27.37 -7.03 20.87
C VAL A 16 -26.60 -6.14 19.87
N LEU A 17 -25.62 -6.67 19.11
CA LEU A 17 -24.87 -5.87 18.13
C LEU A 17 -24.83 -6.43 16.70
N CYS A 18 -25.56 -7.50 16.40
CA CYS A 18 -25.96 -7.84 15.04
C CYS A 18 -27.42 -7.44 14.81
N LEU A 19 -27.71 -6.14 14.85
CA LEU A 19 -28.83 -5.62 14.06
C LEU A 19 -28.42 -5.70 12.58
N THR A 20 -28.40 -6.92 12.03
CA THR A 20 -28.73 -7.07 10.62
C THR A 20 -30.16 -6.59 10.52
N ALA A 21 -30.39 -5.46 9.84
CA ALA A 21 -31.74 -5.01 9.54
C ALA A 21 -32.49 -6.18 8.92
N ILE A 22 -33.40 -6.78 9.69
CA ILE A 22 -34.37 -7.73 9.15
C ILE A 22 -35.19 -6.87 8.19
N PRO A 23 -35.23 -7.19 6.88
CA PRO A 23 -36.08 -6.44 5.98
C PRO A 23 -37.52 -6.59 6.47
N VAL A 24 -38.08 -5.47 6.95
CA VAL A 24 -39.52 -5.36 7.18
C VAL A 24 -40.15 -5.59 5.82
N ALA A 25 -40.97 -6.65 5.71
CA ALA A 25 -41.75 -6.89 4.51
C ALA A 25 -42.57 -5.63 4.24
N ALA A 26 -42.37 -5.01 3.07
CA ALA A 26 -43.14 -3.85 2.65
C ALA A 26 -44.64 -4.20 2.70
N GLU A 27 -45.46 -3.26 3.19
CA GLU A 27 -46.90 -3.33 2.93
C GLU A 27 -47.11 -3.41 1.42
N ASP A 28 -48.06 -4.26 1.01
CA ASP A 28 -48.36 -4.53 -0.39
C ASP A 28 -48.67 -3.20 -1.12
N GLY A 29 -47.78 -2.79 -2.04
CA GLY A 29 -47.87 -1.53 -2.79
C GLY A 29 -47.05 -0.33 -2.27
N ALA A 30 -46.27 -0.47 -1.19
CA ALA A 30 -45.36 0.60 -0.76
C ALA A 30 -44.13 0.71 -1.68
N PRO A 31 -43.67 1.94 -2.02
CA PRO A 31 -42.52 2.12 -2.91
C PRO A 31 -41.23 1.58 -2.28
N THR A 32 -40.34 1.08 -3.13
CA THR A 32 -39.12 0.37 -2.73
C THR A 32 -37.86 0.95 -3.37
N ALA A 33 -36.74 0.82 -2.65
CA ALA A 33 -35.41 1.11 -3.15
C ALA A 33 -34.67 -0.20 -3.43
N THR A 34 -34.40 -0.48 -4.70
CA THR A 34 -33.66 -1.67 -5.12
C THR A 34 -32.19 -1.32 -5.36
N PHE A 35 -31.28 -2.07 -4.74
CA PHE A 35 -29.84 -1.90 -4.88
C PHE A 35 -29.27 -2.98 -5.79
N THR A 36 -28.53 -2.59 -6.84
CA THR A 36 -27.93 -3.53 -7.80
C THR A 36 -26.42 -3.41 -7.86
N LEU A 37 -25.74 -4.55 -7.95
CA LEU A 37 -24.30 -4.66 -8.22
C LEU A 37 -24.10 -4.97 -9.71
N ASN A 38 -23.03 -4.43 -10.31
CA ASN A 38 -22.65 -4.68 -11.71
C ASN A 38 -23.78 -4.45 -12.72
N GLY A 39 -24.73 -3.56 -12.40
CA GLY A 39 -25.81 -3.14 -13.29
C GLY A 39 -27.02 -4.08 -13.38
N SER A 40 -26.96 -5.30 -12.83
CA SER A 40 -28.03 -6.30 -13.03
C SER A 40 -28.33 -7.21 -11.84
N THR A 41 -27.38 -7.41 -10.91
CA THR A 41 -27.60 -8.33 -9.78
C THR A 41 -28.22 -7.58 -8.62
N THR A 42 -29.46 -7.91 -8.23
CA THR A 42 -30.07 -7.37 -7.02
C THR A 42 -29.28 -7.78 -5.79
N TYR A 43 -28.76 -6.79 -5.08
CA TYR A 43 -28.06 -6.94 -3.80
C TYR A 43 -29.05 -6.99 -2.64
N ALA A 44 -30.01 -6.07 -2.66
CA ALA A 44 -31.01 -5.91 -1.62
C ALA A 44 -32.14 -5.00 -2.12
N THR A 45 -33.30 -5.10 -1.45
CA THR A 45 -34.42 -4.18 -1.62
C THR A 45 -34.85 -3.69 -0.24
N LEU A 46 -35.02 -2.39 -0.09
CA LEU A 46 -35.44 -1.76 1.15
C LEU A 46 -36.76 -1.01 0.94
N PRO A 47 -37.65 -0.97 1.95
CA PRO A 47 -38.83 -0.11 1.89
C PRO A 47 -38.42 1.36 1.93
N ILE A 48 -39.11 2.20 1.13
CA ILE A 48 -39.00 3.65 1.25
C ILE A 48 -39.95 4.09 2.36
N THR A 49 -39.42 4.80 3.36
CA THR A 49 -40.19 5.29 4.52
C THR A 49 -40.19 6.81 4.49
N ASP A 50 -41.37 7.42 4.54
CA ASP A 50 -41.56 8.88 4.51
C ASP A 50 -40.86 9.57 3.33
N GLY A 51 -40.89 8.93 2.15
CA GLY A 51 -40.22 9.43 0.94
C GLY A 51 -38.70 9.44 1.03
N SER A 52 -38.12 8.61 1.91
CA SER A 52 -36.67 8.51 2.10
C SER A 52 -36.16 7.08 2.26
N VAL A 53 -34.87 6.89 2.01
CA VAL A 53 -34.15 5.64 2.28
C VAL A 53 -32.71 5.94 2.69
N THR A 54 -32.18 5.18 3.66
CA THR A 54 -30.75 5.20 3.97
C THR A 54 -30.02 4.22 3.06
N LEU A 55 -29.04 4.72 2.32
CA LEU A 55 -28.29 3.93 1.36
C LEU A 55 -27.41 2.91 2.08
N LEU A 56 -27.34 1.71 1.50
CA LEU A 56 -26.57 0.62 2.08
C LEU A 56 -25.10 0.99 2.22
N LYS A 57 -24.47 0.44 3.27
CA LYS A 57 -23.02 0.49 3.45
C LYS A 57 -22.32 -0.17 2.26
N THR A 58 -21.03 0.12 2.10
CA THR A 58 -20.20 -0.50 1.06
C THR A 58 -20.40 -2.02 1.05
N PRO A 59 -20.80 -2.61 -0.09
CA PRO A 59 -20.91 -4.06 -0.20
C PRO A 59 -19.53 -4.70 -0.04
N ASN A 60 -19.37 -5.61 0.92
CA ASN A 60 -18.09 -6.28 1.20
C ASN A 60 -17.50 -7.03 -0.01
N THR A 61 -18.32 -7.31 -1.03
CA THR A 61 -17.95 -8.03 -2.25
C THR A 61 -17.47 -7.13 -3.38
N LEU A 62 -17.52 -5.80 -3.22
CA LEU A 62 -17.14 -4.85 -4.26
C LEU A 62 -15.89 -4.06 -3.84
N SER A 63 -14.74 -4.45 -4.43
CA SER A 63 -13.58 -3.58 -4.43
C SER A 63 -13.87 -2.28 -5.19
N GLY A 64 -13.25 -1.18 -4.75
CA GLY A 64 -13.31 0.11 -5.43
C GLY A 64 -14.69 0.77 -5.43
N PHE A 65 -15.59 0.40 -4.52
CA PHE A 65 -16.91 1.03 -4.41
C PHE A 65 -16.80 2.55 -4.18
N CYS A 66 -17.42 3.31 -5.07
CA CYS A 66 -17.37 4.77 -5.10
C CYS A 66 -18.67 5.43 -4.64
N GLY A 67 -19.78 4.70 -4.57
CA GLY A 67 -21.09 5.24 -4.18
C GLY A 67 -22.25 4.60 -4.94
N TRP A 68 -23.45 5.12 -4.70
CA TRP A 68 -24.68 4.69 -5.33
C TRP A 68 -25.18 5.76 -6.30
N GLN A 69 -25.47 5.37 -7.54
CA GLN A 69 -26.13 6.23 -8.51
C GLN A 69 -27.61 5.84 -8.67
N ALA A 70 -28.49 6.82 -8.86
CA ALA A 70 -29.89 6.60 -9.23
C ALA A 70 -30.40 7.75 -10.11
N GLU A 71 -31.50 7.51 -10.82
CA GLU A 71 -32.27 8.56 -11.48
C GLU A 71 -33.50 8.88 -10.63
N ILE A 72 -33.65 10.13 -10.22
CA ILE A 72 -34.77 10.62 -9.40
C ILE A 72 -35.31 11.87 -10.09
N ASP A 73 -36.58 11.85 -10.48
CA ASP A 73 -37.25 12.96 -11.19
C ASP A 73 -36.47 13.48 -12.42
N GLY A 74 -35.87 12.54 -13.17
CA GLY A 74 -35.07 12.85 -14.37
C GLY A 74 -33.71 13.49 -14.07
N LYS A 75 -33.24 13.42 -12.82
CA LYS A 75 -31.91 13.85 -12.41
C LYS A 75 -31.11 12.67 -11.88
N THR A 76 -29.88 12.54 -12.35
CA THR A 76 -28.91 11.63 -11.77
C THR A 76 -28.50 12.13 -10.39
N VAL A 77 -28.66 11.28 -9.37
CA VAL A 77 -28.07 11.46 -8.05
C VAL A 77 -26.89 10.50 -7.88
N PHE A 78 -25.84 10.95 -7.21
CA PHE A 78 -24.69 10.13 -6.88
C PHE A 78 -24.27 10.41 -5.43
N LEU A 79 -24.47 9.41 -4.57
CA LEU A 79 -24.41 9.56 -3.11
C LEU A 79 -23.48 8.52 -2.48
N PRO A 80 -22.84 8.81 -1.33
CA PRO A 80 -22.00 7.84 -0.66
C PRO A 80 -22.82 6.73 0.02
N ALA A 81 -22.13 5.64 0.38
CA ALA A 81 -22.68 4.64 1.28
C ALA A 81 -23.13 5.29 2.60
N GLY A 82 -24.31 4.88 3.11
CA GLY A 82 -24.85 5.39 4.37
C GLY A 82 -25.53 6.76 4.30
N ALA A 83 -25.52 7.45 3.15
CA ALA A 83 -26.27 8.69 2.99
C ALA A 83 -27.78 8.44 3.02
N THR A 84 -28.55 9.45 3.39
CA THR A 84 -30.01 9.42 3.27
C THR A 84 -30.43 10.09 1.96
N CYS A 85 -31.14 9.35 1.12
CA CYS A 85 -31.78 9.88 -0.07
C CYS A 85 -33.24 10.23 0.26
N THR A 86 -33.69 11.42 -0.12
CA THR A 86 -35.02 11.97 0.20
C THR A 86 -35.75 12.42 -1.06
N GLY A 87 -37.07 12.62 -0.96
CA GLY A 87 -37.90 13.09 -2.08
C GLY A 87 -38.32 11.97 -3.02
N LEU A 88 -38.33 10.72 -2.53
CA LEU A 88 -38.71 9.55 -3.31
C LEU A 88 -40.23 9.39 -3.34
N THR A 89 -40.83 9.42 -4.52
CA THR A 89 -42.29 9.29 -4.70
C THR A 89 -42.73 7.94 -5.29
N GLY A 90 -41.78 7.06 -5.61
CA GLY A 90 -42.02 5.77 -6.24
C GLY A 90 -40.81 4.84 -6.13
N ASP A 91 -40.87 3.70 -6.80
CA ASP A 91 -39.75 2.76 -6.85
C ASP A 91 -38.52 3.40 -7.47
N VAL A 92 -37.35 3.12 -6.88
CA VAL A 92 -36.06 3.62 -7.34
C VAL A 92 -35.03 2.51 -7.39
N THR A 93 -34.13 2.56 -8.37
CA THR A 93 -33.00 1.64 -8.46
C THR A 93 -31.69 2.37 -8.23
N PHE A 94 -31.00 2.02 -7.15
CA PHE A 94 -29.62 2.43 -6.87
C PHE A 94 -28.64 1.42 -7.47
N LYS A 95 -27.79 1.88 -8.37
CA LYS A 95 -26.74 1.07 -8.99
C LYS A 95 -25.40 1.37 -8.30
N ALA A 96 -24.66 0.34 -7.93
CA ALA A 96 -23.32 0.51 -7.41
C ALA A 96 -22.41 1.11 -8.49
N VAL A 97 -21.59 2.09 -8.11
CA VAL A 97 -20.51 2.64 -8.92
C VAL A 97 -19.20 2.16 -8.33
N THR A 98 -18.34 1.56 -9.15
CA THR A 98 -17.03 1.04 -8.75
C THR A 98 -15.95 1.64 -9.64
N ALA A 99 -14.72 1.71 -9.14
CA ALA A 99 -13.52 2.00 -9.91
C ALA A 99 -12.51 0.88 -9.72
N SER A 100 -11.97 0.36 -10.83
CA SER A 100 -10.73 -0.41 -10.77
C SER A 100 -9.59 0.55 -10.45
N PHE A 101 -9.09 0.49 -9.21
CA PHE A 101 -8.06 1.40 -8.68
C PHE A 101 -7.15 0.63 -7.73
N VAL A 102 -5.88 0.51 -8.08
CA VAL A 102 -4.91 -0.35 -7.36
C VAL A 102 -3.60 0.39 -7.11
N THR A 103 -2.99 0.15 -5.95
CA THR A 103 -1.61 0.57 -5.67
C THR A 103 -0.65 -0.39 -6.35
N ASP A 104 0.18 0.11 -7.25
CA ASP A 104 1.08 -0.74 -8.04
C ASP A 104 2.11 -1.42 -7.13
N THR A 105 2.51 -2.64 -7.46
CA THR A 105 3.52 -3.39 -6.72
C THR A 105 4.86 -2.64 -6.71
N GLY A 106 5.47 -2.54 -5.53
CA GLY A 106 6.74 -1.89 -5.31
C GLY A 106 6.67 -0.36 -5.33
N CYS A 107 7.81 0.25 -5.61
CA CYS A 107 7.96 1.68 -5.77
C CYS A 107 9.25 1.95 -6.57
N SER A 108 9.39 3.15 -7.12
CA SER A 108 10.66 3.58 -7.71
C SER A 108 11.49 4.38 -6.71
N VAL A 109 12.82 4.27 -6.81
CA VAL A 109 13.73 5.09 -6.02
C VAL A 109 14.05 6.39 -6.75
N ARG A 110 14.07 7.50 -6.00
CA ARG A 110 14.63 8.77 -6.46
C ARG A 110 16.02 8.91 -5.87
N LEU A 111 17.04 8.88 -6.72
CA LEU A 111 18.43 9.10 -6.30
C LEU A 111 18.90 10.43 -6.87
N ARG A 112 18.74 11.47 -6.05
CA ARG A 112 19.34 12.79 -6.27
C ARG A 112 20.02 13.20 -4.98
N GLU A 113 21.13 13.92 -5.10
CA GLU A 113 21.86 14.44 -3.95
C GLU A 113 20.90 15.23 -3.04
N ASN A 114 20.87 14.87 -1.75
CA ASN A 114 19.99 15.44 -0.72
C ASN A 114 18.46 15.34 -0.98
N GLN A 115 18.04 14.53 -1.96
CA GLN A 115 16.63 14.30 -2.28
C GLN A 115 16.31 12.81 -2.46
N VAL A 116 17.07 11.94 -1.77
CA VAL A 116 16.83 10.50 -1.77
C VAL A 116 15.41 10.22 -1.26
N GLY A 117 14.70 9.37 -1.98
CA GLY A 117 13.27 9.20 -1.77
C GLY A 117 12.67 7.99 -2.47
N LEU A 118 11.40 7.74 -2.19
CA LEU A 118 10.60 6.68 -2.79
C LEU A 118 9.41 7.31 -3.50
N ARG A 119 9.03 6.75 -4.65
CA ARG A 119 7.82 7.10 -5.38
C ARG A 119 6.91 5.89 -5.53
N PHE A 120 5.73 5.99 -4.95
CA PHE A 120 4.67 5.02 -5.07
C PHE A 120 3.72 5.45 -6.19
N THR A 121 3.18 4.47 -6.91
CA THR A 121 2.20 4.73 -7.96
C THR A 121 0.91 3.96 -7.69
N SER A 122 -0.18 4.47 -8.25
CA SER A 122 -1.47 3.78 -8.22
C SER A 122 -2.15 3.97 -9.55
N THR A 123 -2.68 2.90 -10.12
CA THR A 123 -3.27 2.88 -11.45
C THR A 123 -4.78 2.71 -11.33
N LEU A 124 -5.51 3.55 -12.07
CA LEU A 124 -6.95 3.47 -12.23
C LEU A 124 -7.33 3.26 -13.70
N VAL A 125 -8.45 2.60 -13.96
CA VAL A 125 -9.03 2.54 -15.30
C VAL A 125 -9.60 3.91 -15.67
N THR A 126 -9.17 4.45 -16.81
CA THR A 126 -9.53 5.82 -17.25
C THR A 126 -11.05 5.98 -17.40
N ALA A 127 -11.72 4.99 -18.00
CA ALA A 127 -13.17 5.04 -18.21
C ALA A 127 -13.98 5.07 -16.89
N ASP A 128 -13.53 4.37 -15.85
CA ASP A 128 -14.18 4.38 -14.53
C ASP A 128 -14.09 5.78 -13.91
N PHE A 129 -12.92 6.42 -14.02
CA PHE A 129 -12.71 7.76 -13.51
C PHE A 129 -13.53 8.81 -14.25
N GLU A 130 -13.58 8.75 -15.58
CA GLU A 130 -14.41 9.67 -16.37
C GLU A 130 -15.90 9.52 -16.03
N LYS A 131 -16.37 8.29 -15.82
CA LYS A 131 -17.74 8.03 -15.34
C LYS A 131 -17.98 8.67 -13.97
N ILE A 132 -17.06 8.54 -13.03
CA ILE A 132 -17.19 9.12 -11.68
C ILE A 132 -17.17 10.65 -11.76
N VAL A 133 -16.31 11.23 -12.59
CA VAL A 133 -16.26 12.68 -12.84
C VAL A 133 -17.59 13.18 -13.39
N ALA A 134 -18.18 12.46 -14.36
CA ALA A 134 -19.48 12.81 -14.92
C ALA A 134 -20.59 12.74 -13.86
N LEU A 135 -20.64 11.68 -13.05
CA LEU A 135 -21.63 11.50 -11.99
C LEU A 135 -21.49 12.51 -10.84
N ALA A 136 -20.25 12.89 -10.50
CA ALA A 136 -19.99 13.93 -9.51
C ALA A 136 -20.35 15.34 -10.02
N GLY A 137 -20.60 15.50 -11.31
CA GLY A 137 -20.97 16.78 -11.93
C GLY A 137 -19.80 17.64 -12.38
N GLY A 138 -18.58 17.08 -12.51
CA GLY A 138 -17.42 17.81 -13.01
C GLY A 138 -16.08 17.37 -12.44
N ARG A 139 -14.99 17.70 -13.15
CA ARG A 139 -13.62 17.33 -12.77
C ARG A 139 -13.16 18.03 -11.48
N ASP A 140 -13.71 19.20 -11.17
CA ASP A 140 -13.47 19.97 -9.94
C ASP A 140 -14.03 19.27 -8.69
N LYS A 141 -14.98 18.34 -8.87
CA LYS A 141 -15.60 17.57 -7.78
C LYS A 141 -14.81 16.35 -7.36
N VAL A 142 -13.77 16.00 -8.13
CA VAL A 142 -12.92 14.84 -7.87
C VAL A 142 -11.49 15.31 -7.66
N SER A 143 -10.87 14.92 -6.56
CA SER A 143 -9.43 15.15 -6.34
C SER A 143 -8.75 13.84 -5.98
N PHE A 144 -7.44 13.74 -6.17
CA PHE A 144 -6.72 12.50 -5.97
C PHE A 144 -5.29 12.76 -5.51
N GLY A 145 -4.65 11.73 -4.99
CA GLY A 145 -3.29 11.80 -4.49
C GLY A 145 -2.83 10.48 -3.92
N THR A 146 -1.79 10.54 -3.10
CA THR A 146 -1.22 9.38 -2.42
C THR A 146 -0.92 9.75 -0.98
N TYR A 147 -1.41 8.94 -0.04
CA TYR A 147 -0.95 9.00 1.33
C TYR A 147 0.28 8.12 1.50
N ILE A 148 1.32 8.62 2.16
CA ILE A 148 2.55 7.87 2.46
C ILE A 148 2.80 7.89 3.96
N VAL A 149 3.06 6.71 4.53
CA VAL A 149 3.35 6.51 5.95
C VAL A 149 4.50 5.50 6.14
N PRO A 150 5.19 5.50 7.29
CA PRO A 150 5.98 4.35 7.71
C PRO A 150 5.11 3.10 7.77
N SER A 151 5.55 1.98 7.19
CA SER A 151 4.73 0.77 7.05
C SER A 151 4.24 0.20 8.38
N ARG A 152 5.01 0.39 9.46
CA ARG A 152 4.59 0.02 10.83
C ARG A 152 3.25 0.64 11.26
N TYR A 153 2.88 1.82 10.73
CA TYR A 153 1.60 2.44 11.06
C TYR A 153 0.41 1.62 10.54
N VAL A 154 0.57 0.98 9.38
CA VAL A 154 -0.43 0.08 8.82
C VAL A 154 -0.52 -1.21 9.64
N THR A 155 0.62 -1.74 10.09
CA THR A 155 0.66 -2.88 11.02
C THR A 155 -0.03 -2.57 12.35
N ASP A 156 0.22 -1.39 12.93
CA ASP A 156 -0.45 -0.94 14.16
C ASP A 156 -1.96 -0.80 13.98
N ALA A 157 -2.40 -0.42 12.77
CA ALA A 157 -3.80 -0.38 12.35
C ALA A 157 -4.33 -1.74 11.86
N GLN A 158 -3.67 -2.85 12.23
CA GLN A 158 -4.09 -4.23 11.90
C GLN A 158 -4.26 -4.48 10.39
N GLY A 159 -3.41 -3.85 9.58
CA GLY A 159 -3.41 -3.97 8.12
C GLY A 159 -4.33 -2.98 7.41
N ALA A 160 -5.16 -2.21 8.13
CA ALA A 160 -6.08 -1.25 7.53
C ALA A 160 -5.41 0.08 7.22
N PHE A 161 -5.05 0.32 5.95
CA PHE A 161 -4.45 1.58 5.52
C PHE A 161 -5.49 2.62 5.09
N THR A 162 -6.30 3.11 6.03
CA THR A 162 -7.14 4.32 5.85
C THR A 162 -6.78 5.36 6.90
N LEU A 163 -7.04 6.65 6.66
CA LEU A 163 -6.68 7.68 7.64
C LEU A 163 -7.45 7.49 8.96
N GLU A 164 -8.69 6.99 8.90
CA GLU A 164 -9.51 6.70 10.07
C GLU A 164 -8.92 5.56 10.90
N ALA A 165 -8.52 4.46 10.25
CA ALA A 165 -7.92 3.32 10.93
C ALA A 165 -6.55 3.69 11.54
N LEU A 166 -5.74 4.45 10.80
CA LEU A 166 -4.46 4.97 11.31
C LEU A 166 -4.67 5.90 12.52
N ALA A 167 -5.65 6.80 12.46
CA ALA A 167 -5.98 7.69 13.58
C ALA A 167 -6.48 6.93 14.81
N GLN A 168 -7.30 5.89 14.64
CA GLN A 168 -7.75 5.00 15.72
C GLN A 168 -6.57 4.26 16.38
N ALA A 169 -5.52 3.94 15.62
CA ALA A 169 -4.27 3.38 16.12
C ALA A 169 -3.29 4.44 16.70
N GLY A 170 -3.70 5.71 16.81
CA GLY A 170 -2.86 6.80 17.30
C GLY A 170 -1.76 7.25 16.32
N ARG A 171 -1.90 6.94 15.04
CA ARG A 171 -0.93 7.26 13.96
C ARG A 171 -1.48 8.38 13.07
N THR A 172 -1.27 9.63 13.48
CA THR A 172 -1.81 10.80 12.77
C THR A 172 -0.82 11.49 11.83
N MET A 173 0.46 11.12 11.86
CA MET A 173 1.47 11.68 10.95
C MET A 173 1.49 10.92 9.63
N TYR A 174 1.27 11.61 8.52
CA TYR A 174 1.34 11.08 7.17
C TYR A 174 1.76 12.19 6.21
N ILE A 175 2.24 11.79 5.02
CA ILE A 175 2.45 12.69 3.90
C ILE A 175 1.24 12.58 2.98
N ASP A 176 0.57 13.69 2.70
CA ASP A 176 -0.47 13.80 1.68
C ASP A 176 0.11 14.42 0.41
N VAL A 177 0.41 13.58 -0.58
CA VAL A 177 0.89 14.04 -1.89
C VAL A 177 -0.31 14.22 -2.82
N LYS A 178 -0.88 15.42 -2.80
CA LYS A 178 -1.96 15.81 -3.71
C LYS A 178 -1.45 15.88 -5.15
N ALA A 179 -2.14 15.23 -6.07
CA ALA A 179 -1.79 15.27 -7.49
C ALA A 179 -2.72 16.22 -8.25
N GLY A 180 -2.11 17.18 -8.97
CA GLY A 180 -2.84 18.11 -9.84
C GLY A 180 -3.19 17.52 -11.21
N ALA A 181 -2.47 16.48 -11.63
CA ALA A 181 -2.66 15.76 -12.88
C ALA A 181 -2.21 14.30 -12.71
N PHE A 182 -2.57 13.44 -13.67
CA PHE A 182 -2.03 12.09 -13.74
C PHE A 182 -0.53 12.13 -14.10
N TYR A 183 0.24 11.25 -13.49
CA TYR A 183 1.67 11.09 -13.76
C TYR A 183 1.91 10.47 -15.14
N LYS A 184 1.08 9.50 -15.51
CA LYS A 184 1.07 8.85 -16.82
C LYS A 184 -0.37 8.53 -17.19
N THR A 185 -0.72 8.68 -18.46
CA THR A 185 -2.02 8.27 -18.99
C THR A 185 -1.78 7.46 -20.26
N THR A 186 -2.51 6.36 -20.38
CA THR A 186 -2.66 5.56 -21.60
C THR A 186 -4.12 5.63 -22.04
N GLU A 187 -4.47 4.98 -23.15
CA GLU A 187 -5.86 4.90 -23.59
C GLU A 187 -6.79 4.25 -22.55
N THR A 188 -6.27 3.32 -21.74
CA THR A 188 -7.09 2.51 -20.83
C THR A 188 -6.86 2.83 -19.36
N THR A 189 -5.71 3.41 -19.01
CA THR A 189 -5.32 3.62 -17.61
C THR A 189 -4.75 5.00 -17.35
N SER A 190 -4.96 5.48 -16.13
CA SER A 190 -4.37 6.70 -15.60
C SER A 190 -3.62 6.37 -14.31
N THR A 191 -2.39 6.85 -14.20
CA THR A 191 -1.49 6.55 -13.08
C THR A 191 -1.28 7.79 -12.24
N LEU A 192 -1.44 7.65 -10.93
CA LEU A 192 -1.08 8.61 -9.90
C LEU A 192 0.32 8.32 -9.40
N ALA A 193 1.05 9.36 -8.98
CA ALA A 193 2.33 9.20 -8.31
C ALA A 193 2.42 10.08 -7.07
N GLY A 194 2.82 9.48 -5.96
CA GLY A 194 3.16 10.15 -4.72
C GLY A 194 4.62 9.89 -4.38
N SER A 195 5.36 10.89 -3.93
CA SER A 195 6.76 10.72 -3.54
C SER A 195 7.03 11.24 -2.14
N VAL A 196 7.79 10.47 -1.37
CA VAL A 196 8.50 10.94 -0.17
C VAL A 196 9.95 11.20 -0.57
N SER A 197 10.48 12.35 -0.22
CA SER A 197 11.85 12.77 -0.59
C SER A 197 12.57 13.38 0.59
N GLY A 198 13.90 13.34 0.56
CA GLY A 198 14.71 13.81 1.68
C GLY A 198 14.70 12.83 2.85
N ILE A 199 14.54 11.54 2.57
CA ILE A 199 14.70 10.50 3.59
C ILE A 199 16.13 10.58 4.11
N LEU A 200 16.29 10.69 5.42
CA LEU A 200 17.61 10.75 6.06
C LEU A 200 18.30 9.39 5.94
N LYS A 201 19.64 9.39 5.82
CA LYS A 201 20.45 8.16 5.69
C LYS A 201 20.13 7.11 6.77
N GLY A 202 19.96 7.53 8.01
CA GLY A 202 19.61 6.64 9.13
C GLY A 202 18.24 5.96 9.01
N ASN A 203 17.40 6.37 8.04
CA ASN A 203 16.08 5.81 7.79
C ASN A 203 15.99 5.06 6.45
N TYR A 204 17.10 4.79 5.75
CA TYR A 204 17.05 4.08 4.47
C TYR A 204 16.61 2.63 4.56
N THR A 205 16.70 2.04 5.75
CA THR A 205 16.21 0.70 6.06
C THR A 205 14.78 0.73 6.62
N MET A 206 14.22 1.92 6.88
CA MET A 206 12.84 2.06 7.32
C MET A 206 11.91 1.85 6.14
N GLU A 207 10.92 0.98 6.32
CA GLU A 207 9.91 0.76 5.31
C GLU A 207 8.84 1.86 5.32
N TYR A 208 8.49 2.30 4.12
CA TYR A 208 7.39 3.19 3.83
C TYR A 208 6.41 2.49 2.91
N THR A 209 5.18 2.96 2.95
CA THR A 209 4.14 2.48 2.07
C THR A 209 3.26 3.63 1.61
N GLY A 210 2.95 3.64 0.33
CA GLY A 210 2.07 4.63 -0.30
C GLY A 210 0.76 3.98 -0.72
N ARG A 211 -0.36 4.69 -0.58
CA ARG A 211 -1.67 4.25 -1.07
C ARG A 211 -2.36 5.38 -1.80
N GLY A 212 -2.75 5.11 -3.05
CA GLY A 212 -3.55 6.03 -3.85
C GLY A 212 -4.91 6.29 -3.22
N TYR A 213 -5.42 7.51 -3.36
CA TYR A 213 -6.78 7.86 -2.95
C TYR A 213 -7.43 8.77 -3.99
N MET A 214 -8.77 8.75 -3.99
CA MET A 214 -9.63 9.67 -4.70
C MET A 214 -10.68 10.21 -3.73
N LYS A 215 -10.82 11.53 -3.64
CA LYS A 215 -11.89 12.21 -2.91
C LYS A 215 -12.95 12.67 -3.89
N ILE A 216 -14.20 12.32 -3.62
CA ILE A 216 -15.36 12.61 -4.46
C ILE A 216 -16.28 13.53 -3.68
N THR A 217 -16.65 14.66 -4.27
CA THR A 217 -17.77 15.48 -3.80
C THR A 217 -19.04 14.96 -4.46
N TYR A 218 -19.95 14.42 -3.66
CA TYR A 218 -21.20 13.82 -4.11
C TYR A 218 -22.26 14.88 -4.41
N THR A 219 -23.39 14.47 -4.99
CA THR A 219 -24.48 15.38 -5.39
C THR A 219 -25.14 16.09 -4.21
N ASP A 220 -25.04 15.53 -2.99
CA ASP A 220 -25.50 16.15 -1.74
C ASP A 220 -24.46 17.10 -1.11
N GLY A 221 -23.29 17.27 -1.74
CA GLY A 221 -22.18 18.09 -1.25
C GLY A 221 -21.28 17.41 -0.22
N SER A 222 -21.60 16.19 0.21
CA SER A 222 -20.72 15.41 1.08
C SER A 222 -19.44 14.99 0.34
N VAL A 223 -18.38 14.68 1.09
CA VAL A 223 -17.10 14.22 0.52
C VAL A 223 -16.76 12.84 1.05
N GLY A 224 -16.56 11.88 0.15
CA GLY A 224 -16.06 10.54 0.47
C GLY A 224 -14.66 10.32 -0.07
N THR A 225 -13.95 9.38 0.55
CA THR A 225 -12.63 8.94 0.07
C THR A 225 -12.70 7.49 -0.37
N VAL A 226 -12.31 7.24 -1.62
CA VAL A 226 -12.08 5.92 -2.18
C VAL A 226 -10.59 5.68 -2.20
N TYR A 227 -10.15 4.58 -1.62
CA TYR A 227 -8.74 4.21 -1.59
C TYR A 227 -8.45 3.14 -2.64
N ALA A 228 -7.27 3.22 -3.26
CA ALA A 228 -6.78 2.17 -4.14
C ALA A 228 -6.63 0.85 -3.37
N ASP A 229 -6.79 -0.27 -4.04
CA ASP A 229 -6.46 -1.57 -3.48
C ASP A 229 -4.99 -1.61 -3.05
N TYR A 230 -4.75 -2.30 -1.93
CA TYR A 230 -3.50 -2.23 -1.20
C TYR A 230 -3.13 -3.58 -0.62
N ASN A 231 -1.86 -3.95 -0.75
CA ASN A 231 -1.29 -5.14 -0.16
C ASN A 231 0.07 -4.80 0.47
N GLN A 232 0.19 -4.95 1.80
CA GLN A 232 1.39 -4.53 2.51
C GLN A 232 2.65 -5.26 2.04
N THR A 233 2.58 -6.56 1.75
CA THR A 233 3.71 -7.35 1.22
C THR A 233 4.21 -6.77 -0.11
N ASN A 234 3.30 -6.36 -0.99
CA ASN A 234 3.63 -5.85 -2.30
C ASN A 234 4.00 -4.35 -2.29
N ASN A 235 3.56 -3.59 -1.30
CA ASN A 235 3.65 -2.12 -1.31
C ASN A 235 4.49 -1.53 -0.15
N SER A 236 5.04 -2.35 0.75
CA SER A 236 6.01 -1.91 1.78
C SER A 236 7.42 -1.95 1.21
N ARG A 237 8.10 -0.82 1.14
CA ARG A 237 9.44 -0.70 0.54
C ARG A 237 10.32 0.25 1.33
N ASN A 238 11.62 -0.01 1.34
CA ASN A 238 12.63 0.88 1.91
C ASN A 238 13.60 1.32 0.81
N ILE A 239 14.44 2.32 1.07
CA ILE A 239 15.39 2.83 0.07
C ILE A 239 16.37 1.72 -0.33
N LEU A 240 16.91 1.00 0.64
CA LEU A 240 17.96 0.01 0.41
C LEU A 240 17.53 -1.07 -0.59
N THR A 241 16.43 -1.77 -0.31
CA THR A 241 15.96 -2.87 -1.16
C THR A 241 15.48 -2.37 -2.51
N THR A 242 14.83 -1.21 -2.54
CA THR A 242 14.40 -0.60 -3.82
C THR A 242 15.59 -0.23 -4.71
N VAL A 243 16.70 0.26 -4.13
CA VAL A 243 17.94 0.53 -4.90
C VAL A 243 18.55 -0.77 -5.41
N LEU A 244 18.59 -1.81 -4.59
CA LEU A 244 19.14 -3.12 -4.98
C LEU A 244 18.32 -3.74 -6.12
N ASP A 245 16.99 -3.78 -5.97
CA ASP A 245 16.07 -4.29 -7.00
C ASP A 245 16.24 -3.50 -8.32
N ALA A 246 16.22 -2.16 -8.24
CA ALA A 246 16.39 -1.29 -9.40
C ALA A 246 17.77 -1.44 -10.09
N TYR A 247 18.81 -1.75 -9.32
CA TYR A 247 20.16 -2.00 -9.86
C TYR A 247 20.25 -3.37 -10.53
N ASN A 248 19.53 -4.36 -9.99
CA ASN A 248 19.51 -5.74 -10.46
C ASN A 248 18.53 -5.98 -11.61
N ASP A 249 17.62 -5.05 -11.92
CA ASP A 249 16.74 -5.11 -13.10
C ASP A 249 17.50 -5.12 -14.46
N ARG A 250 18.82 -4.97 -14.47
CA ARG A 250 19.65 -4.90 -15.69
C ARG A 250 20.05 -6.28 -16.21
N ASP A 251 20.25 -6.39 -17.53
CA ASP A 251 20.76 -7.58 -18.22
C ASP A 251 22.16 -7.33 -18.87
N GLU A 252 23.13 -8.19 -18.56
CA GLU A 252 24.55 -8.25 -18.98
C GLU A 252 24.66 -8.34 -20.49
N SER A 253 23.70 -9.01 -21.13
CA SER A 253 23.67 -9.23 -22.58
C SER A 253 23.41 -7.93 -23.36
N TYR A 254 22.97 -6.87 -22.67
CA TYR A 254 22.47 -5.65 -23.29
C TYR A 254 22.99 -4.34 -22.62
N GLY A 255 23.81 -4.42 -21.57
CA GLY A 255 24.29 -3.24 -20.84
C GLY A 255 23.20 -2.63 -19.94
N ASN A 256 22.80 -1.37 -20.18
CA ASN A 256 21.81 -0.65 -19.36
C ASN A 256 20.34 -0.95 -19.75
N LEU A 257 20.02 -2.12 -20.28
CA LEU A 257 18.65 -2.46 -20.69
C LEU A 257 17.97 -3.34 -19.63
N ILE A 258 16.65 -3.12 -19.43
CA ILE A 258 15.76 -3.97 -18.64
C ILE A 258 15.03 -4.90 -19.61
N VAL A 259 15.05 -6.20 -19.36
CA VAL A 259 14.25 -7.16 -20.13
C VAL A 259 12.93 -7.39 -19.41
N GLU A 260 11.84 -6.81 -19.92
CA GLU A 260 10.52 -7.36 -19.62
C GLU A 260 10.37 -8.68 -20.40
N LYS A 261 9.67 -9.67 -19.81
CA LYS A 261 9.42 -11.02 -20.38
C LYS A 261 8.82 -11.06 -21.80
N ILE A 262 8.54 -9.91 -22.43
CA ILE A 262 7.96 -9.75 -23.77
C ILE A 262 8.58 -8.55 -24.54
N GLY A 263 9.88 -8.26 -24.36
CA GLY A 263 10.61 -7.29 -25.19
C GLY A 263 11.73 -6.55 -24.43
N SER A 264 12.80 -6.18 -25.13
CA SER A 264 13.87 -5.36 -24.55
C SER A 264 13.43 -3.91 -24.41
N THR A 265 13.42 -3.39 -23.18
CA THR A 265 13.25 -1.96 -22.89
C THR A 265 14.51 -1.40 -22.22
N HIS A 266 14.72 -0.08 -22.28
CA HIS A 266 15.86 0.53 -21.60
C HIS A 266 15.58 0.63 -20.10
N SER A 267 16.63 0.52 -19.27
CA SER A 267 16.52 0.94 -17.87
C SER A 267 15.99 2.37 -17.81
N PRO A 268 15.00 2.67 -16.94
CA PRO A 268 14.51 4.03 -16.78
C PRO A 268 15.56 4.93 -16.09
N TYR A 269 16.68 4.35 -15.65
CA TYR A 269 17.77 5.04 -14.98
C TYR A 269 18.93 5.31 -15.94
N THR A 270 19.44 6.54 -15.90
CA THR A 270 20.64 6.97 -16.61
C THR A 270 21.90 6.30 -16.04
N ASN A 271 23.00 6.29 -16.81
CA ASN A 271 24.32 5.87 -16.32
C ASN A 271 24.72 6.57 -15.02
N THR A 272 24.41 7.86 -14.89
CA THR A 272 24.68 8.64 -13.69
C THR A 272 23.86 8.14 -12.50
N GLU A 273 22.59 7.85 -12.70
CA GLU A 273 21.73 7.28 -11.65
C GLU A 273 22.18 5.87 -11.25
N ILE A 274 22.59 5.06 -12.22
CA ILE A 274 23.17 3.73 -11.97
C ILE A 274 24.48 3.84 -11.16
N ALA A 275 25.35 4.79 -11.48
CA ALA A 275 26.57 5.03 -10.71
C ALA A 275 26.27 5.49 -9.28
N MET A 276 25.23 6.32 -9.09
CA MET A 276 24.74 6.70 -7.77
C MET A 276 24.16 5.51 -6.99
N MET A 277 23.41 4.62 -7.65
CA MET A 277 22.94 3.37 -7.05
C MET A 277 24.11 2.51 -6.60
N ARG A 278 25.13 2.34 -7.46
CA ARG A 278 26.33 1.57 -7.10
C ARG A 278 27.04 2.17 -5.89
N SER A 279 27.30 3.47 -5.89
CA SER A 279 27.95 4.16 -4.77
C SER A 279 27.15 4.05 -3.46
N PHE A 280 25.82 3.96 -3.56
CA PHE A 280 24.96 3.68 -2.42
C PHE A 280 25.12 2.23 -1.95
N LEU A 281 25.05 1.26 -2.87
CA LEU A 281 25.16 -0.17 -2.55
C LEU A 281 26.56 -0.54 -2.04
N ASP A 282 27.62 0.15 -2.48
CA ASP A 282 29.02 -0.02 -2.03
C ASP A 282 29.16 0.19 -0.50
N LYS A 283 28.19 0.87 0.11
CA LYS A 283 28.10 1.12 1.56
C LYS A 283 27.23 0.11 2.30
N VAL A 284 26.72 -0.91 1.60
CA VAL A 284 25.84 -1.92 2.15
C VAL A 284 26.57 -3.25 2.18
N ILE A 285 26.53 -3.90 3.32
CA ILE A 285 27.03 -5.26 3.50
C ILE A 285 25.90 -6.20 3.13
N LEU A 286 26.04 -6.92 2.03
CA LEU A 286 25.06 -7.90 1.60
C LEU A 286 25.52 -9.30 1.95
N VAL A 287 24.65 -10.04 2.62
CA VAL A 287 24.85 -11.42 3.06
C VAL A 287 23.62 -12.21 2.63
N GLY A 288 23.81 -13.33 1.97
CA GLY A 288 22.81 -14.35 1.75
C GLY A 288 23.10 -15.58 2.61
N HIS A 289 22.23 -16.56 2.56
CA HIS A 289 22.31 -17.84 3.25
C HIS A 289 22.04 -18.95 2.28
N ASP A 290 23.00 -19.87 2.22
CA ASP A 290 22.83 -21.12 1.51
C ASP A 290 22.04 -22.07 2.43
N MET A 291 20.75 -22.22 2.14
CA MET A 291 19.86 -23.08 2.91
C MET A 291 20.27 -24.57 2.87
N GLN A 292 20.98 -25.00 1.83
CA GLN A 292 21.39 -26.39 1.68
C GLN A 292 22.52 -26.76 2.65
N TYR A 293 23.37 -25.80 3.00
CA TYR A 293 24.57 -26.03 3.80
C TYR A 293 24.67 -25.16 5.07
N ASN A 294 23.67 -24.32 5.32
CA ASN A 294 23.54 -23.47 6.49
C ASN A 294 24.76 -22.53 6.72
N TYR A 295 25.36 -22.02 5.66
CA TYR A 295 26.41 -21.00 5.71
C TYR A 295 25.99 -19.73 4.98
N PHE A 296 26.63 -18.61 5.31
CA PHE A 296 26.38 -17.33 4.66
C PHE A 296 27.16 -17.23 3.33
N VAL A 297 26.50 -16.72 2.29
CA VAL A 297 27.07 -16.43 0.96
C VAL A 297 26.99 -14.93 0.68
N LEU A 298 27.69 -14.44 -0.34
CA LEU A 298 27.36 -13.13 -0.92
C LEU A 298 26.17 -13.35 -1.87
N PRO A 299 25.12 -12.50 -1.85
CA PRO A 299 24.00 -12.69 -2.77
C PRO A 299 24.48 -12.53 -4.20
N THR A 300 24.27 -13.57 -5.00
CA THR A 300 24.53 -13.56 -6.42
C THR A 300 23.26 -13.07 -7.13
N GLU A 301 23.31 -11.85 -7.64
CA GLU A 301 23.00 -11.49 -9.04
C GLU A 301 23.30 -9.98 -9.23
N TYR A 302 24.16 -9.66 -10.21
CA TYR A 302 24.74 -8.37 -10.64
C TYR A 302 25.59 -7.52 -9.68
N TYR A 303 25.23 -7.37 -8.41
CA TYR A 303 25.96 -6.50 -7.50
C TYR A 303 26.86 -7.29 -6.54
N GLU A 304 28.17 -7.22 -6.77
CA GLU A 304 29.17 -7.72 -5.82
C GLU A 304 29.50 -6.64 -4.79
N SER A 305 29.07 -6.84 -3.55
CA SER A 305 29.46 -5.96 -2.45
C SER A 305 30.98 -5.94 -2.30
N PRO A 306 31.63 -4.77 -2.25
CA PRO A 306 33.09 -4.67 -2.14
C PRO A 306 33.58 -4.96 -0.71
N TRP A 307 32.67 -5.22 0.23
CA TRP A 307 32.99 -5.57 1.61
C TRP A 307 33.52 -7.00 1.67
N LYS A 308 34.66 -7.19 2.32
CA LYS A 308 35.20 -8.53 2.56
C LYS A 308 34.58 -9.11 3.82
N ILE A 309 33.79 -10.17 3.65
CA ILE A 309 33.03 -10.80 4.73
C ILE A 309 33.77 -12.04 5.23
N THR A 310 33.88 -12.15 6.55
CA THR A 310 34.43 -13.32 7.24
C THR A 310 33.48 -13.74 8.36
N PHE A 311 33.45 -15.04 8.64
CA PHE A 311 32.51 -15.64 9.57
C PHE A 311 33.28 -16.29 10.73
N SER A 312 32.81 -16.13 11.97
CA SER A 312 33.37 -16.91 13.08
C SER A 312 32.94 -18.37 12.94
N SER A 313 33.89 -19.27 12.73
CA SER A 313 33.64 -20.71 12.62
C SER A 313 33.81 -21.41 13.97
N ASP A 314 32.80 -21.35 14.83
CA ASP A 314 32.74 -22.22 16.00
C ASP A 314 31.54 -23.16 15.81
N SER A 315 31.78 -24.29 15.13
CA SER A 315 30.78 -25.30 14.73
C SER A 315 29.72 -24.80 13.74
N PHE A 316 28.81 -25.67 13.29
CA PHE A 316 27.80 -25.49 12.20
C PHE A 316 26.78 -24.33 12.38
N ASP A 317 27.08 -23.40 13.27
CA ASP A 317 26.24 -22.30 13.71
C ASP A 317 27.07 -21.02 13.60
N VAL A 318 26.99 -20.34 12.44
CA VAL A 318 27.69 -19.08 12.27
C VAL A 318 27.04 -18.01 13.14
N ARG A 319 27.74 -17.61 14.20
CA ARG A 319 27.23 -16.66 15.20
C ARG A 319 27.65 -15.22 14.95
N THR A 320 28.79 -15.01 14.28
CA THR A 320 29.35 -13.66 14.09
C THR A 320 29.77 -13.44 12.65
N ILE A 321 29.33 -12.31 12.10
CA ILE A 321 29.73 -11.79 10.79
C ILE A 321 30.71 -10.64 11.05
N PHE A 322 31.87 -10.69 10.41
CA PHE A 322 32.84 -9.60 10.36
C PHE A 322 32.92 -9.08 8.94
N ALA A 323 32.59 -7.81 8.73
CA ALA A 323 32.71 -7.15 7.45
C ALA A 323 33.87 -6.14 7.48
N GLU A 324 34.87 -6.35 6.63
CA GLU A 324 35.98 -5.44 6.39
C GLU A 324 35.57 -4.41 5.33
N PRO A 325 35.74 -3.10 5.61
CA PRO A 325 35.42 -2.07 4.62
C PRO A 325 36.38 -2.14 3.42
N PRO A 326 35.91 -1.77 2.22
CA PRO A 326 36.77 -1.63 1.06
C PRO A 326 37.77 -0.48 1.21
N GLU A 327 38.78 -0.45 0.35
CA GLU A 327 39.78 0.63 0.34
C GLU A 327 39.11 2.02 0.19
N GLY A 328 39.54 2.97 1.03
CA GLY A 328 38.97 4.32 1.05
C GLY A 328 37.69 4.48 1.88
N MET A 329 37.22 3.43 2.55
CA MET A 329 36.08 3.47 3.46
C MET A 329 36.44 2.99 4.87
N THR A 330 35.60 3.36 5.83
CA THR A 330 35.64 2.92 7.22
C THR A 330 34.39 2.09 7.56
N ALA A 331 34.40 1.37 8.68
CA ALA A 331 33.23 0.59 9.11
C ALA A 331 32.01 1.50 9.39
N GLU A 332 32.27 2.75 9.79
CA GLU A 332 31.29 3.81 10.03
C GLU A 332 30.59 4.28 8.75
N ASP A 333 31.19 4.06 7.58
CA ASP A 333 30.58 4.38 6.29
C ASP A 333 29.51 3.36 5.88
N ALA A 334 29.38 2.23 6.60
CA ALA A 334 28.34 1.26 6.38
C ALA A 334 26.95 1.88 6.59
N MET A 335 26.02 1.57 5.70
CA MET A 335 24.64 2.07 5.72
C MET A 335 23.63 1.01 6.16
N GLY A 336 24.03 -0.27 6.15
CA GLY A 336 23.22 -1.37 6.64
C GLY A 336 23.89 -2.72 6.39
N VAL A 337 23.41 -3.74 7.10
CA VAL A 337 23.68 -5.15 6.78
C VAL A 337 22.37 -5.75 6.27
N TYR A 338 22.41 -6.40 5.12
CA TYR A 338 21.28 -7.11 4.55
C TYR A 338 21.57 -8.60 4.64
N LEU A 339 20.66 -9.37 5.24
CA LEU A 339 20.78 -10.80 5.39
C LEU A 339 19.51 -11.48 4.90
N ASP A 340 19.56 -12.22 3.80
CA ASP A 340 18.43 -13.01 3.26
C ASP A 340 17.12 -12.24 3.08
N GLY A 341 17.18 -11.06 2.48
CA GLY A 341 15.98 -10.25 2.34
C GLY A 341 15.68 -9.38 3.57
N LEU A 342 16.35 -9.63 4.70
CA LEU A 342 16.14 -8.92 5.96
C LEU A 342 17.16 -7.82 6.15
N VAL A 343 16.69 -6.60 6.40
CA VAL A 343 17.57 -5.50 6.77
C VAL A 343 17.87 -5.55 8.27
N ILE A 344 19.15 -5.67 8.62
CA ILE A 344 19.65 -5.59 9.98
C ILE A 344 20.01 -4.12 10.31
N PRO A 345 19.39 -3.50 11.32
CA PRO A 345 19.72 -2.14 11.72
C PRO A 345 21.16 -2.02 12.23
N LEU A 346 21.89 -0.97 11.84
CA LEU A 346 23.26 -0.72 12.34
C LEU A 346 23.34 -0.54 13.87
N SER A 347 22.26 -0.14 14.52
CA SER A 347 22.17 -0.14 16.00
C SER A 347 22.39 -1.53 16.65
N LYS A 348 22.36 -2.60 15.84
CA LYS A 348 22.60 -3.99 16.25
C LYS A 348 24.01 -4.49 15.89
N THR A 349 24.87 -3.62 15.36
CA THR A 349 26.26 -3.95 15.03
C THR A 349 27.21 -3.24 15.98
N SER A 350 28.48 -3.65 15.97
CA SER A 350 29.56 -3.01 16.71
C SER A 350 30.79 -2.88 15.82
N ILE A 351 31.70 -1.96 16.12
CA ILE A 351 32.97 -1.84 15.40
C ILE A 351 34.08 -2.44 16.26
N GLN A 352 34.81 -3.40 15.70
CA GLN A 352 35.94 -4.06 16.37
C GLN A 352 37.10 -4.15 15.41
N ASN A 353 38.26 -3.59 15.79
CA ASN A 353 39.47 -3.57 14.97
C ASN A 353 39.22 -3.06 13.53
N GLY A 354 38.42 -2.00 13.39
CA GLY A 354 38.06 -1.40 12.09
C GLY A 354 37.09 -2.23 11.24
N LYS A 355 36.53 -3.32 11.76
CA LYS A 355 35.53 -4.15 11.09
C LYS A 355 34.15 -3.93 11.69
N LEU A 356 33.12 -4.00 10.85
CA LEU A 356 31.75 -4.09 11.34
C LEU A 356 31.49 -5.52 11.81
N VAL A 357 30.99 -5.67 13.03
CA VAL A 357 30.72 -6.96 13.66
C VAL A 357 29.25 -7.05 14.00
N PHE A 358 28.59 -8.08 13.47
CA PHE A 358 27.22 -8.44 13.76
C PHE A 358 27.17 -9.81 14.42
N LYS A 359 26.45 -9.93 15.54
CA LYS A 359 26.22 -11.19 16.25
C LYS A 359 24.77 -11.64 16.08
N ARG A 360 24.57 -12.88 15.66
CA ARG A 360 23.26 -13.50 15.38
C ARG A 360 22.45 -13.75 16.66
N ASP A 361 23.09 -13.78 17.83
CA ASP A 361 22.46 -14.07 19.12
C ASP A 361 21.34 -13.07 19.45
N SER A 362 20.09 -13.36 19.01
CA SER A 362 18.81 -13.26 19.75
C SER A 362 17.52 -12.93 18.95
N TYR A 363 17.52 -12.72 17.62
CA TYR A 363 16.28 -12.20 16.97
C TYR A 363 15.88 -12.71 15.58
N ILE A 364 16.62 -13.62 14.95
CA ILE A 364 16.23 -14.17 13.63
C ILE A 364 15.79 -15.62 13.81
N GLN A 365 14.55 -15.83 14.30
CA GLN A 365 13.83 -17.02 13.89
C GLN A 365 13.51 -16.81 12.41
N ILE A 366 14.35 -17.35 11.52
CA ILE A 366 14.01 -17.52 10.12
C ILE A 366 12.80 -18.47 10.14
N GLN A 367 11.59 -17.94 9.96
CA GLN A 367 10.37 -18.73 9.75
C GLN A 367 10.26 -19.11 8.29
#